data_AF-A0A9W3JJ70-F1
#
_entry.id   AF-A0A9W3JJ70-F1
#
_cell.length_a   1.000
_cell.length_b   1.000
_cell.length_c   1.000
_cell.angle_alpha   90.00
_cell.angle_beta   90.00
_cell.angle_gamma   90.00
#
_symmetry.space_group_name_H-M   'P 1'
#
loop_
_entity.id
_entity.type
_entity.pdbx_description
1 polymer ?
#
loop_
_entity_poly.entity_id
_entity_poly.type
_entity_poly.pdbx_seq_one_letter_code
_entity_poly.pdbx_strand_id
1 'polypeptide(L)' 'MMKGNPTYYFILYPLIFFLVFSLSPILFQKKEYTSMKDILGILLFYYVLISGYYFMDVVSERMKKDSKDKR' A
#
# COMPACT_ATOMS: atom_id res chain seq x y z
N MET A 1 15.90 11.12 -15.02
CA MET A 1 15.27 10.02 -14.26
C MET A 1 14.48 10.62 -13.12
N MET A 2 13.14 10.69 -13.24
CA MET A 2 12.29 11.09 -12.13
C MET A 2 12.44 10.02 -11.04
N LYS A 3 13.20 10.35 -10.00
CA LYS A 3 13.37 9.53 -8.80
C LYS A 3 12.05 9.63 -8.05
N GLY A 4 11.04 8.94 -8.54
CA GLY A 4 9.69 9.00 -8.00
C GLY A 4 9.75 8.60 -6.54
N ASN A 5 9.30 9.51 -5.68
CA ASN A 5 9.43 9.35 -4.23
C ASN A 5 8.70 8.05 -3.83
N PRO A 6 9.35 7.03 -3.26
CA PRO A 6 8.69 5.76 -2.93
C PRO A 6 7.49 5.96 -2.01
N THR A 7 7.55 6.97 -1.13
CA THR A 7 6.43 7.43 -0.29
C THR A 7 5.23 7.90 -1.10
N TYR A 8 5.45 8.53 -2.27
CA TYR A 8 4.36 8.98 -3.15
C TYR A 8 3.59 7.79 -3.72
N TYR A 9 4.29 6.81 -4.29
CA TYR A 9 3.65 5.59 -4.79
C TYR A 9 2.99 4.79 -3.67
N PHE A 10 3.63 4.78 -2.50
CA PHE A 10 3.10 4.11 -1.32
C PHE A 10 1.75 4.67 -0.85
N ILE A 11 1.50 5.97 -1.03
CA ILE A 11 0.20 6.60 -0.71
C ILE A 11 -0.76 6.50 -1.90
N LEU A 12 -0.25 6.65 -3.11
CA LEU A 12 -1.05 6.70 -4.34
C LEU A 12 -1.70 5.35 -4.67
N TYR A 13 -0.97 4.24 -4.55
CA TYR A 13 -1.49 2.90 -4.86
C TYR A 13 -2.67 2.48 -3.97
N PRO A 14 -2.59 2.60 -2.63
CA PRO A 14 -3.73 2.33 -1.77
C PRO A 14 -4.91 3.24 -2.05
N LEU A 15 -4.66 4.53 -2.33
CA LEU A 15 -5.71 5.50 -2.64
C LEU A 15 -6.46 5.14 -3.93
N ILE A 16 -5.73 4.77 -5.00
CA ILE A 16 -6.31 4.31 -6.26
C ILE A 16 -7.09 3.02 -6.02
N PHE A 17 -6.54 2.07 -5.26
CA PHE A 17 -7.20 0.79 -4.97
C PHE A 17 -8.51 1.01 -4.21
N PHE A 18 -8.52 1.88 -3.20
CA PHE A 18 -9.72 2.28 -2.46
C PHE A 18 -10.77 2.91 -3.38
N LEU A 19 -10.35 3.80 -4.28
CA LEU A 19 -11.24 4.48 -5.23
C LEU A 19 -11.90 3.47 -6.18
N VAL A 20 -11.11 2.59 -6.79
CA VAL A 20 -11.60 1.54 -7.70
C VAL A 20 -12.56 0.61 -6.96
N PHE A 21 -12.21 0.21 -5.75
CA PHE A 21 -13.03 -0.70 -4.96
C PHE A 21 -14.35 -0.07 -4.54
N SER A 22 -14.35 1.18 -4.05
CA SER A 22 -15.54 1.92 -3.64
C SER A 22 -16.49 2.20 -4.82
N LEU A 23 -15.92 2.47 -6.00
CA LEU A 23 -16.68 2.72 -7.22
C LEU A 23 -17.18 1.43 -7.90
N SER A 24 -16.56 0.28 -7.65
CA SER A 24 -16.94 -0.99 -8.27
C SER A 24 -18.42 -1.37 -8.02
N PRO A 25 -18.97 -1.34 -6.78
CA PRO A 25 -20.39 -1.60 -6.55
C PRO A 25 -21.31 -0.63 -7.31
N ILE A 26 -20.89 0.64 -7.43
CA ILE A 26 -21.64 1.71 -8.12
C ILE A 26 -21.66 1.45 -9.64
N LEU A 27 -20.50 1.11 -10.23
CA LEU A 27 -20.37 0.82 -11.67
C LEU A 27 -21.09 -0.47 -12.09
N PHE A 28 -21.13 -1.48 -11.22
CA PHE A 28 -21.69 -2.79 -11.55
C PHE A 28 -23.14 -2.99 -11.06
N GLN A 29 -23.82 -1.94 -10.60
CA GLN A 29 -25.21 -1.97 -10.12
C GLN A 29 -25.50 -3.15 -9.19
N LYS A 30 -24.56 -3.49 -8.31
CA LYS A 30 -24.76 -4.55 -7.31
C LYS A 30 -25.79 -4.05 -6.30
N LYS A 31 -26.86 -4.83 -6.09
CA LYS A 31 -27.91 -4.56 -5.09
C LYS A 31 -27.41 -4.66 -3.64
N GLU A 32 -26.32 -5.38 -3.40
CA GLU A 32 -25.71 -5.52 -2.08
C GLU A 32 -24.48 -4.62 -1.96
N TYR A 33 -24.42 -3.88 -0.85
CA TYR A 33 -23.22 -3.18 -0.41
C TYR A 33 -22.06 -4.18 -0.27
N THR A 34 -20.84 -3.68 -0.46
CA THR A 34 -19.59 -4.39 -0.18
C THR A 34 -19.72 -5.25 1.09
N SER A 35 -19.48 -6.56 0.98
CA SER A 35 -19.59 -7.48 2.12
C SER A 35 -18.60 -7.07 3.21
N MET A 36 -18.96 -7.29 4.48
CA MET A 36 -18.06 -7.06 5.61
C MET A 36 -16.70 -7.78 5.43
N LYS A 37 -16.72 -8.93 4.74
CA LYS A 37 -15.52 -9.69 4.35
C LYS A 37 -14.62 -8.92 3.37
N ASP A 38 -15.20 -8.23 2.40
CA ASP A 38 -14.46 -7.43 1.44
C ASP A 38 -13.85 -6.18 2.11
N ILE A 39 -14.59 -5.55 3.02
CA ILE A 39 -14.08 -4.42 3.83
C ILE A 39 -12.87 -4.88 4.67
N LEU A 40 -12.98 -6.02 5.35
CA LEU A 40 -11.89 -6.60 6.11
C LEU A 40 -10.70 -6.98 5.23
N GLY A 41 -10.95 -7.50 4.02
CA GLY A 41 -9.91 -7.81 3.04
C GLY A 41 -9.10 -6.57 2.62
N ILE A 42 -9.79 -5.45 2.36
CA ILE A 42 -9.13 -4.18 2.00
C ILE A 42 -8.37 -3.61 3.18
N LEU A 43 -8.95 -3.66 4.38
CA LEU A 43 -8.30 -3.19 5.59
C LEU A 43 -7.01 -3.97 5.85
N LEU A 44 -7.06 -5.30 5.73
CA LEU A 44 -5.89 -6.18 5.85
C LEU A 44 -4.83 -5.84 4.78
N PHE A 45 -5.26 -5.66 3.53
CA PHE A 45 -4.36 -5.30 2.43
C PHE A 45 -3.63 -3.96 2.68
N TYR A 46 -4.35 -2.97 3.23
CA TYR A 46 -3.77 -1.69 3.63
C TYR A 46 -2.71 -1.85 4.73
N TYR A 47 -2.99 -2.65 5.75
CA TYR A 47 -2.03 -2.92 6.83
C TYR A 47 -0.79 -3.66 6.34
N VAL A 48 -0.95 -4.61 5.41
CA VAL A 48 0.17 -5.32 4.79
C VAL A 48 1.04 -4.36 3.97
N LEU A 49 0.43 -3.44 3.21
CA LEU A 49 1.17 -2.41 2.49
C LEU A 49 1.96 -1.54 3.47
N ILE A 50 1.32 -1.04 4.54
CA ILE A 50 1.97 -0.17 5.54
C ILE A 50 3.15 -0.90 6.19
N SER A 51 2.96 -2.16 6.55
CA SER A 51 4.02 -3.01 7.07
C SER A 51 5.16 -3.18 6.07
N GLY A 52 4.88 -3.41 4.79
CA GLY A 52 5.87 -3.53 3.72
C GLY A 52 6.72 -2.27 3.54
N TYR A 53 6.13 -1.08 3.65
CA TYR A 53 6.87 0.18 3.57
C TYR A 53 7.83 0.36 4.75
N TYR A 54 7.34 0.17 5.97
CA TYR A 54 8.18 0.25 7.17
C TYR A 54 9.29 -0.82 7.14
N PHE A 55 8.99 -2.02 6.65
CA PHE A 55 9.99 -3.07 6.51
C PHE A 55 11.08 -2.68 5.51
N MET A 56 10.70 -2.12 4.35
CA MET A 56 11.66 -1.61 3.36
C MET A 56 12.52 -0.48 3.93
N ASP A 57 11.96 0.40 4.74
CA ASP A 57 12.70 1.49 5.40
C ASP A 57 13.74 0.94 6.40
N VAL A 58 13.34 -0.01 7.25
CA VAL A 58 14.25 -0.69 8.19
C VAL A 58 15.35 -1.48 7.45
N VAL A 59 15.01 -2.17 6.37
CA VAL A 59 16.00 -2.92 5.56
C VAL A 59 16.97 -1.95 4.87
N SER A 60 16.46 -0.85 4.31
CA SER A 60 17.28 0.21 3.71
C SER A 60 18.25 0.81 4.73
N GLU A 61 17.78 1.09 5.94
CA GLU A 61 18.61 1.60 7.03
C GLU A 61 19.70 0.60 7.45
N ARG A 62 19.36 -0.70 7.55
CA ARG A 62 20.35 -1.78 7.81
C ARG A 62 21.40 -1.88 6.72
N MET A 63 21.00 -1.87 5.44
CA MET A 63 21.94 -1.90 4.31
C MET A 63 22.88 -0.69 4.30
N LYS A 64 22.38 0.49 4.68
CA LYS A 64 23.17 1.72 4.75
C LYS A 64 24.15 1.72 5.93
N LYS A 65 23.82 1.05 7.03
CA LYS A 65 24.74 0.81 8.15
C LYS A 65 25.84 -0.19 7.80
N ASP A 66 25.48 -1.30 7.16
CA ASP A 66 26.43 -2.35 6.73
C ASP A 66 27.46 -1.83 5.70
N SER A 67 27.07 -0.87 4.84
CA SER A 67 28.01 -0.24 3.91
C SER A 67 28.94 0.80 4.55
N LYS A 68 28.55 1.37 5.70
CA LYS A 68 29.37 2.32 6.46
C LYS A 68 30.39 1.63 7.36
N ASP A 69 30.10 0.40 7.78
CA ASP A 69 30.99 -0.44 8.60
C ASP A 69 32.10 -1.11 7.76
N LYS A 70 31.85 -1.28 6.46
CA LYS A 70 32.82 -1.86 5.49
C LYS A 70 33.82 -0.85 4.90
N ARG A 71 33.84 0.40 5.36
CA ARG A 71 34.71 1.47 4.82
C ARG A 71 35.57 2.08 5.92
#